data_AF-A0A496V6Q2-F1
#
_entry.id   AF-A0A496V6Q2-F1
#
_cell.length_a   1.000
_cell.length_b   1.000
_cell.length_c   1.000
_cell.angle_alpha   90.00
_cell.angle_beta   90.00
_cell.angle_gamma   90.00
#
_symmetry.space_group_name_H-M   'P 1'
#
loop_
_entity.id
_entity.type
_entity.pdbx_description
1 polymer ?
#
loop_
_entity_poly.entity_id
_entity_poly.type
_entity_poly.pdbx_seq_one_letter_code
_entity_poly.pdbx_strand_id
1 'polypeptide(L)'
;MAWNNLRNTMFKVYFAGALFDHKELIGNALLASHIEQRSEGLYQCIVPQDLEQTTGRAVDIRNQDLKQVMECDLALFNFDGTELDSGTVVEFMFAKFLDIPSVILRSDFRSSGDQDKNGDDWNLMCSFYPRTLKVQFNAMAFYQQAIKESHSLNEAMERLYSKIASLLIEGLDSVRSIPPLPKGDQTQLEALYQWALKFPGNGLEKLCSQPAFVEELVAAKIKKGLI
;
A
#
# COMPACT_ATOMS: atom_id res chain seq x y z
N MET A 1 -4.30 -18.80 -23.03
CA MET A 1 -4.24 -19.85 -21.98
C MET A 1 -3.67 -19.38 -20.64
N ALA A 2 -3.00 -18.23 -20.52
CA ALA A 2 -2.46 -17.75 -19.23
C ALA A 2 -3.48 -17.05 -18.29
N TRP A 3 -4.61 -16.57 -18.81
CA TRP A 3 -5.58 -15.76 -18.04
C TRP A 3 -6.51 -16.59 -17.12
N ASN A 4 -6.63 -17.91 -17.32
CA ASN A 4 -7.55 -18.75 -16.53
C ASN A 4 -6.97 -19.23 -15.19
N ASN A 5 -5.68 -19.02 -14.92
CA ASN A 5 -5.03 -19.45 -13.67
C ASN A 5 -5.02 -18.39 -12.55
N LEU A 6 -5.52 -17.18 -12.79
CA LEU A 6 -5.55 -16.09 -11.79
C LEU A 6 -6.86 -16.01 -10.99
N ARG A 7 -7.87 -16.82 -11.32
CA ARG A 7 -9.21 -16.77 -10.67
C ARG A 7 -9.22 -17.17 -9.18
N ASN A 8 -8.10 -17.64 -8.64
CA ASN A 8 -7.96 -18.01 -7.22
C ASN A 8 -6.79 -17.30 -6.52
N THR A 9 -6.22 -16.26 -7.14
CA THR A 9 -5.02 -15.60 -6.61
C THR A 9 -5.43 -14.35 -5.85
N MET A 10 -5.41 -14.42 -4.52
CA MET A 10 -5.54 -13.26 -3.62
C MET A 10 -4.20 -12.52 -3.51
N PHE A 11 -4.27 -11.19 -3.53
CA PHE A 11 -3.15 -10.28 -3.35
C PHE A 11 -3.27 -9.52 -2.03
N LYS A 12 -2.23 -9.59 -1.19
CA LYS A 12 -2.12 -8.79 0.03
C LYS A 12 -1.62 -7.39 -0.32
N VAL A 13 -2.30 -6.37 0.14
CA VAL A 13 -1.96 -4.96 -0.09
C VAL A 13 -1.60 -4.33 1.25
N TYR A 14 -0.35 -3.94 1.44
CA TYR A 14 0.04 -3.17 2.62
C TYR A 14 -0.58 -1.77 2.51
N PHE A 15 -1.50 -1.42 3.40
CA PHE A 15 -2.19 -0.12 3.34
C PHE A 15 -1.67 0.79 4.46
N ALA A 16 -0.72 1.62 4.09
CA ALA A 16 -0.07 2.61 4.95
C ALA A 16 -0.72 4.00 4.84
N GLY A 17 -0.69 4.70 5.95
CA GLY A 17 -1.19 6.05 6.13
C GLY A 17 -1.18 6.41 7.61
N ALA A 18 -1.47 7.67 7.92
CA ALA A 18 -1.70 8.07 9.31
C ALA A 18 -2.85 7.22 9.92
N LEU A 19 -2.71 6.89 11.20
CA LEU A 19 -3.59 5.95 11.93
C LEU A 19 -3.77 6.33 13.41
N PHE A 20 -3.62 7.61 13.74
CA PHE A 20 -3.51 8.09 15.11
C PHE A 20 -4.81 8.69 15.63
N ASP A 21 -5.64 9.25 14.75
CA ASP A 21 -6.93 9.80 15.12
C ASP A 21 -8.12 8.93 14.69
N HIS A 22 -9.29 9.20 15.26
CA HIS A 22 -10.50 8.43 15.02
C HIS A 22 -10.95 8.42 13.55
N LYS A 23 -10.69 9.49 12.79
CA LYS A 23 -11.04 9.60 11.37
C LYS A 23 -10.10 8.76 10.52
N GLU A 24 -8.81 8.81 10.84
CA GLU A 24 -7.78 8.01 10.21
C GLU A 24 -8.06 6.51 10.44
N LEU A 25 -8.22 6.10 11.70
CA LEU A 25 -8.49 4.71 12.07
C LEU A 25 -9.74 4.16 11.36
N ILE A 26 -10.89 4.82 11.52
CA ILE A 26 -12.13 4.32 10.90
C ILE A 26 -12.10 4.46 9.37
N GLY A 27 -11.46 5.51 8.86
CA GLY A 27 -11.39 5.78 7.43
C GLY A 27 -10.55 4.74 6.69
N ASN A 28 -9.38 4.38 7.25
CA ASN A 28 -8.52 3.32 6.72
C ASN A 28 -9.28 1.97 6.71
N ALA A 29 -9.93 1.62 7.82
CA ALA A 29 -10.69 0.36 7.94
C ALA A 29 -11.87 0.30 6.97
N LEU A 30 -12.64 1.39 6.83
CA LEU A 30 -13.74 1.47 5.87
C LEU A 30 -13.24 1.32 4.45
N LEU A 31 -12.15 2.01 4.08
CA LEU A 31 -11.62 1.95 2.73
C LEU A 31 -11.06 0.56 2.40
N ALA A 32 -10.31 -0.04 3.33
CA ALA A 32 -9.82 -1.42 3.22
C ALA A 32 -10.99 -2.40 2.96
N SER A 33 -12.05 -2.31 3.76
CA SER A 33 -13.23 -3.16 3.62
C SER A 33 -13.92 -3.00 2.26
N HIS A 34 -14.04 -1.77 1.76
CA HIS A 34 -14.64 -1.53 0.44
C HIS A 34 -13.76 -2.03 -0.69
N ILE A 35 -12.43 -1.91 -0.60
CA ILE A 35 -11.50 -2.49 -1.58
C ILE A 35 -11.69 -4.01 -1.65
N GLU A 36 -11.72 -4.68 -0.49
CA GLU A 36 -11.91 -6.12 -0.41
C GLU A 36 -13.24 -6.57 -1.01
N GLN A 37 -14.34 -5.93 -0.62
CA GLN A 37 -15.68 -6.27 -1.11
C GLN A 37 -15.82 -6.03 -2.61
N ARG A 38 -15.38 -4.86 -3.08
CA ARG A 38 -15.54 -4.43 -4.49
C ARG A 38 -14.61 -5.18 -5.43
N SER A 39 -13.49 -5.69 -4.93
CA SER A 39 -12.57 -6.53 -5.70
C SER A 39 -12.90 -8.02 -5.61
N GLU A 40 -14.03 -8.40 -4.98
CA GLU A 40 -14.44 -9.79 -4.75
C GLU A 40 -13.34 -10.61 -4.05
N GLY A 41 -12.61 -9.99 -3.12
CA GLY A 41 -11.51 -10.62 -2.37
C GLY A 41 -10.20 -10.75 -3.16
N LEU A 42 -10.09 -10.17 -4.37
CA LEU A 42 -8.83 -10.15 -5.12
C LEU A 42 -7.74 -9.38 -4.37
N TYR A 43 -8.10 -8.26 -3.74
CA TYR A 43 -7.20 -7.42 -2.96
C TYR A 43 -7.60 -7.45 -1.49
N GLN A 44 -6.75 -8.04 -0.65
CA GLN A 44 -6.88 -8.05 0.81
C GLN A 44 -5.98 -6.98 1.41
N CYS A 45 -6.55 -6.01 2.11
CA CYS A 45 -5.79 -4.91 2.70
C CYS A 45 -5.27 -5.31 4.08
N ILE A 46 -3.96 -5.13 4.29
CA ILE A 46 -3.32 -5.27 5.59
C ILE A 46 -3.09 -3.86 6.13
N VAL A 47 -3.91 -3.45 7.10
CA VAL A 47 -3.81 -2.13 7.75
C VAL A 47 -2.99 -2.26 9.05
N PRO A 48 -1.94 -1.44 9.27
CA PRO A 48 -1.04 -1.59 10.42
C PRO A 48 -1.74 -1.50 11.79
N GLN A 49 -2.80 -0.68 11.86
CA GLN A 49 -3.62 -0.50 13.05
C GLN A 49 -4.34 -1.76 13.57
N ASP A 50 -4.54 -2.77 12.72
CA ASP A 50 -5.20 -4.04 13.10
C ASP A 50 -4.18 -5.13 13.50
N LEU A 51 -2.87 -4.85 13.38
CA LEU A 51 -1.83 -5.79 13.74
C LEU A 51 -1.67 -5.84 15.26
N GLU A 52 -1.62 -7.06 15.82
CA GLU A 52 -1.33 -7.26 17.23
C GLU A 52 0.07 -6.71 17.57
N GLN A 53 0.12 -5.68 18.43
CA GLN A 53 1.37 -5.16 18.95
C GLN A 53 1.84 -6.05 20.11
N THR A 54 2.85 -6.88 19.85
CA THR A 54 3.25 -7.95 20.78
C THR A 54 3.95 -7.46 22.06
N THR A 55 4.52 -6.25 22.08
CA THR A 55 5.44 -5.86 23.17
C THR A 55 5.49 -4.36 23.50
N GLY A 56 4.77 -3.49 22.79
CA GLY A 56 4.75 -2.02 23.02
C GLY A 56 6.09 -1.30 22.86
N ARG A 57 7.15 -2.00 22.42
CA ARG A 57 8.47 -1.39 22.16
C ARG A 57 8.51 -0.84 20.75
N ALA A 58 8.98 0.39 20.58
CA ALA A 58 9.07 1.06 19.28
C ALA A 58 9.81 0.26 18.19
N VAL A 59 10.86 -0.47 18.57
CA VAL A 59 11.61 -1.35 17.65
C VAL A 59 10.74 -2.50 17.14
N ASP A 60 9.91 -3.07 18.00
CA ASP A 60 9.09 -4.23 17.65
C ASP A 60 7.93 -3.82 16.74
N ILE A 61 7.35 -2.64 16.97
CA ILE A 61 6.35 -2.00 16.08
C ILE A 61 6.97 -1.81 14.69
N ARG A 62 8.10 -1.09 14.61
CA ARG A 62 8.79 -0.85 13.32
C ARG A 62 9.13 -2.15 12.60
N ASN A 63 9.69 -3.13 13.31
CA ASN A 63 10.09 -4.40 12.68
C ASN A 63 8.87 -5.19 12.18
N GLN A 64 7.75 -5.13 12.90
CA GLN A 64 6.50 -5.75 12.48
C GLN A 64 5.97 -5.08 11.20
N ASP A 65 5.93 -3.74 11.15
CA ASP A 65 5.45 -2.99 9.99
C ASP A 65 6.33 -3.27 8.76
N LEU A 66 7.66 -3.20 8.89
CA LEU A 66 8.58 -3.51 7.80
C LEU A 66 8.44 -4.96 7.32
N LYS A 67 8.27 -5.92 8.24
CA LYS A 67 7.99 -7.32 7.88
C LYS A 67 6.71 -7.43 7.06
N GLN A 68 5.64 -6.73 7.46
CA GLN A 68 4.37 -6.76 6.75
C GLN A 68 4.46 -6.12 5.36
N VAL A 69 5.24 -5.05 5.20
CA VAL A 69 5.57 -4.50 3.88
C VAL A 69 6.20 -5.58 2.99
N MET A 70 7.18 -6.35 3.50
CA MET A 70 7.83 -7.42 2.73
C MET A 70 6.84 -8.52 2.33
N GLU A 71 5.98 -8.93 3.27
CA GLU A 71 5.02 -10.02 3.10
C GLU A 71 3.85 -9.67 2.17
N CYS A 72 3.53 -8.40 2.02
CA CYS A 72 2.48 -7.94 1.11
C CYS A 72 2.93 -7.96 -0.35
N ASP A 73 1.99 -8.23 -1.25
CA ASP A 73 2.20 -8.35 -2.70
C ASP A 73 2.29 -6.98 -3.39
N LEU A 74 1.45 -6.04 -2.95
CA LEU A 74 1.39 -4.66 -3.39
C LEU A 74 1.38 -3.74 -2.18
N ALA A 75 1.46 -2.44 -2.42
CA ALA A 75 1.30 -1.44 -1.38
C ALA A 75 0.40 -0.28 -1.82
N LEU A 76 -0.32 0.29 -0.85
CA LEU A 76 -1.14 1.48 -0.96
C LEU A 76 -0.67 2.47 0.11
N PHE A 77 -0.26 3.67 -0.31
CA PHE A 77 0.24 4.71 0.59
C PHE A 77 -0.67 5.92 0.54
N ASN A 78 -1.28 6.28 1.66
CA ASN A 78 -2.06 7.51 1.79
C ASN A 78 -1.13 8.70 2.04
N PHE A 79 -1.01 9.57 1.03
CA PHE A 79 -0.22 10.79 1.06
C PHE A 79 -1.10 12.03 1.30
N ASP A 80 -2.20 11.91 2.03
CA ASP A 80 -3.02 13.04 2.47
C ASP A 80 -2.31 13.93 3.50
N GLY A 81 -2.73 15.20 3.58
CA GLY A 81 -2.15 16.20 4.47
C GLY A 81 -1.15 17.15 3.81
N THR A 82 -0.79 18.22 4.52
CA THR A 82 0.22 19.18 4.03
C THR A 82 1.62 18.60 4.13
N GLU A 83 1.88 17.86 5.21
CA GLU A 83 3.11 17.09 5.42
C GLU A 83 2.75 15.61 5.37
N LEU A 84 3.65 14.82 4.78
CA LEU A 84 3.48 13.37 4.75
C LEU A 84 3.73 12.79 6.14
N ASP A 85 2.96 11.77 6.52
CA ASP A 85 3.29 10.97 7.68
C ASP A 85 4.67 10.31 7.48
N SER A 86 5.59 10.58 8.40
CA SER A 86 6.98 10.11 8.28
C SER A 86 7.10 8.59 8.33
N GLY A 87 6.20 7.90 9.04
CA GLY A 87 6.16 6.43 9.05
C GLY A 87 5.81 5.88 7.68
N THR A 88 4.74 6.40 7.09
CA THR A 88 4.27 6.09 5.74
C THR A 88 5.35 6.35 4.68
N VAL A 89 6.14 7.43 4.81
CA VAL A 89 7.28 7.70 3.91
C VAL A 89 8.37 6.63 4.03
N VAL A 90 8.72 6.22 5.26
CA VAL A 90 9.71 5.15 5.47
C VAL A 90 9.24 3.83 4.87
N GLU A 91 7.97 3.48 5.05
CA GLU A 91 7.37 2.28 4.50
C GLU A 91 7.30 2.33 2.97
N PHE A 92 6.94 3.47 2.39
CA PHE A 92 6.97 3.69 0.94
C PHE A 92 8.37 3.45 0.38
N MET A 93 9.39 4.06 0.98
CA MET A 93 10.77 3.88 0.56
C MET A 93 11.23 2.43 0.71
N PHE A 94 10.86 1.77 1.80
CA PHE A 94 11.16 0.36 2.02
C PHE A 94 10.52 -0.54 0.96
N ALA A 95 9.25 -0.29 0.61
CA ALA A 95 8.56 -0.96 -0.48
C ALA A 95 9.26 -0.71 -1.83
N LYS A 96 9.73 0.51 -2.09
CA LYS A 96 10.46 0.81 -3.33
C LYS A 96 11.83 0.14 -3.40
N PHE A 97 12.54 0.02 -2.28
CA PHE A 97 13.78 -0.74 -2.23
C PHE A 97 13.59 -2.23 -2.52
N LEU A 98 12.38 -2.76 -2.36
CA LEU A 98 12.02 -4.16 -2.62
C LEU A 98 11.32 -4.37 -3.96
N ASP A 99 11.28 -3.34 -4.81
CA ASP A 99 10.53 -3.31 -6.07
C ASP A 99 9.05 -3.71 -5.91
N ILE A 100 8.43 -3.35 -4.79
CA ILE A 100 7.00 -3.61 -4.57
C ILE A 100 6.20 -2.62 -5.43
N PRO A 101 5.24 -3.11 -6.23
CA PRO A 101 4.34 -2.26 -7.00
C PRO A 101 3.38 -1.51 -6.07
N SER A 102 3.29 -0.19 -6.23
CA SER A 102 2.65 0.70 -5.26
C SER A 102 1.61 1.63 -5.87
N VAL A 103 0.54 1.91 -5.14
CA VAL A 103 -0.39 3.01 -5.41
C VAL A 103 -0.20 4.08 -4.36
N ILE A 104 -0.12 5.34 -4.77
CA ILE A 104 -0.19 6.50 -3.89
C ILE A 104 -1.61 7.06 -3.97
N LEU A 105 -2.31 7.10 -2.84
CA LEU A 105 -3.61 7.75 -2.68
C LEU A 105 -3.39 9.19 -2.22
N ARG A 106 -4.00 10.14 -2.93
CA ARG A 106 -4.06 11.54 -2.52
C ARG A 106 -5.46 12.10 -2.74
N SER A 107 -6.21 12.27 -1.66
CA SER A 107 -7.59 12.76 -1.64
C SER A 107 -7.69 14.24 -1.23
N ASP A 108 -6.66 14.77 -0.57
CA ASP A 108 -6.54 16.20 -0.25
C ASP A 108 -6.19 17.00 -1.50
N PHE A 109 -7.13 17.85 -1.91
CA PHE A 109 -7.09 18.61 -3.16
C PHE A 109 -6.14 19.82 -3.11
N ARG A 110 -5.58 20.13 -1.94
CA ARG A 110 -4.66 21.25 -1.77
C ARG A 110 -3.30 20.85 -2.32
N SER A 111 -2.63 21.83 -2.94
CA SER A 111 -1.24 21.68 -3.34
C SER A 111 -0.33 21.76 -2.12
N SER A 112 0.69 20.89 -2.09
CA SER A 112 1.70 20.78 -1.05
C SER A 112 3.03 20.32 -1.64
N GLY A 113 4.10 20.35 -0.84
CA GLY A 113 5.43 19.98 -1.29
C GLY A 113 6.21 21.12 -1.95
N ASP A 114 7.29 20.73 -2.62
CA ASP A 114 8.34 21.61 -3.16
C ASP A 114 8.47 21.53 -4.69
N GLN A 115 7.45 20.95 -5.35
CA GLN A 115 7.39 20.80 -6.79
C GLN A 115 6.72 22.00 -7.48
N ASP A 116 6.89 22.11 -8.80
CA ASP A 116 6.20 23.12 -9.59
C ASP A 116 4.70 22.80 -9.75
N LYS A 117 3.95 23.69 -10.40
CA LYS A 117 2.49 23.53 -10.58
C LYS A 117 2.08 22.28 -11.35
N ASN A 118 3.01 21.61 -12.03
CA ASN A 118 2.75 20.40 -12.81
C ASN A 118 3.30 19.14 -12.12
N GLY A 119 3.99 19.28 -10.98
CA GLY A 119 4.50 18.18 -10.19
C GLY A 119 3.46 17.56 -9.28
N ASP A 120 3.91 16.64 -8.43
CA ASP A 120 3.04 16.05 -7.42
C ASP A 120 2.86 16.97 -6.21
N ASP A 121 1.69 16.88 -5.57
CA ASP A 121 1.32 17.71 -4.41
C ASP A 121 1.91 17.18 -3.10
N TRP A 122 3.16 16.73 -3.14
CA TRP A 122 3.93 16.25 -1.99
C TRP A 122 5.43 16.43 -2.24
N ASN A 123 6.24 16.07 -1.26
CA ASN A 123 7.71 16.19 -1.32
C ASN A 123 8.31 15.51 -2.56
N LEU A 124 9.12 16.22 -3.35
CA LEU A 124 9.68 15.74 -4.62
C LEU A 124 10.49 14.44 -4.47
N MET A 125 11.06 14.19 -3.29
CA MET A 125 11.85 13.00 -3.01
C MET A 125 11.00 11.73 -2.95
N CYS A 126 9.67 11.84 -2.97
CA CYS A 126 8.76 10.69 -3.04
C CYS A 126 8.18 10.46 -4.45
N SER A 127 8.60 11.24 -5.45
CA SER A 127 8.10 11.15 -6.83
C SER A 127 9.01 10.32 -7.75
N PHE A 128 8.49 9.99 -8.94
CA PHE A 128 9.22 9.35 -10.05
C PHE A 128 9.73 7.92 -9.82
N TYR A 129 9.35 7.28 -8.72
CA TYR A 129 9.68 5.87 -8.51
C TYR A 129 8.95 4.98 -9.51
N PRO A 130 9.64 4.02 -10.15
CA PRO A 130 9.02 3.08 -11.09
C PRO A 130 8.02 2.17 -10.37
N ARG A 131 7.09 1.61 -11.15
CA ARG A 131 6.02 0.74 -10.62
C ARG A 131 5.25 1.41 -9.48
N THR A 132 4.95 2.69 -9.66
CA THR A 132 4.18 3.50 -8.74
C THR A 132 3.14 4.27 -9.55
N LEU A 133 1.87 4.20 -9.16
CA LEU A 133 0.79 4.98 -9.76
C LEU A 133 0.16 5.90 -8.74
N LYS A 134 -0.24 7.09 -9.19
CA LYS A 134 -0.94 8.08 -8.39
C LYS A 134 -2.45 8.00 -8.65
N VAL A 135 -3.22 7.82 -7.57
CA VAL A 135 -4.67 7.99 -7.56
C VAL A 135 -4.97 9.27 -6.77
N GLN A 136 -5.15 10.36 -7.50
CA GLN A 136 -5.38 11.69 -6.94
C GLN A 136 -6.77 12.22 -7.32
N PHE A 137 -7.54 12.69 -6.34
CA PHE A 137 -8.88 13.26 -6.56
C PHE A 137 -9.24 14.26 -5.46
N ASN A 138 -10.29 15.05 -5.69
CA ASN A 138 -10.80 15.99 -4.69
C ASN A 138 -11.84 15.30 -3.79
N ALA A 139 -11.43 14.90 -2.58
CA ALA A 139 -12.31 14.25 -1.61
C ALA A 139 -13.51 15.11 -1.20
N MET A 140 -13.33 16.43 -1.08
CA MET A 140 -14.42 17.34 -0.72
C MET A 140 -15.52 17.34 -1.78
N ALA A 141 -15.14 17.38 -3.06
CA ALA A 141 -16.09 17.32 -4.17
C ALA A 141 -16.83 15.97 -4.19
N PHE A 142 -16.11 14.85 -3.97
CA PHE A 142 -16.73 13.52 -3.91
C PHE A 142 -17.69 13.39 -2.73
N TYR A 143 -17.30 13.89 -1.55
CA TYR A 143 -18.14 13.91 -0.36
C TYR A 143 -19.42 14.73 -0.58
N GLN A 144 -19.30 15.96 -1.09
CA GLN A 144 -20.46 16.82 -1.35
C GLN A 144 -21.43 16.18 -2.35
N GLN A 145 -20.89 15.54 -3.39
CA GLN A 145 -21.70 14.78 -4.35
C GLN A 145 -22.44 13.62 -3.65
N ALA A 146 -21.72 12.80 -2.89
CA ALA A 146 -22.30 11.64 -2.21
C ALA A 146 -23.40 12.04 -1.23
N ILE A 147 -23.21 13.13 -0.46
CA ILE A 147 -24.22 13.67 0.45
C ILE A 147 -25.46 14.16 -0.31
N LYS A 148 -25.29 14.89 -1.42
CA LYS A 148 -26.41 15.40 -2.22
C LYS A 148 -27.27 14.28 -2.82
N GLU A 149 -26.65 13.15 -3.15
CA GLU A 149 -27.30 12.00 -3.80
C GLU A 149 -27.83 10.94 -2.81
N SER A 150 -27.77 11.21 -1.51
CA SER A 150 -28.11 10.24 -0.46
C SER A 150 -29.18 10.79 0.48
N HIS A 151 -29.98 9.89 1.04
CA HIS A 151 -31.00 10.22 2.04
C HIS A 151 -30.49 10.06 3.48
N SER A 152 -29.32 9.43 3.66
CA SER A 152 -28.67 9.26 4.96
C SER A 152 -27.14 9.33 4.85
N LEU A 153 -26.47 9.52 5.99
CA LEU A 153 -25.01 9.50 6.05
C LEU A 153 -24.44 8.12 5.67
N ASN A 154 -25.12 7.03 6.04
CA ASN A 154 -24.68 5.67 5.69
C ASN A 154 -24.69 5.44 4.18
N GLU A 155 -25.74 5.90 3.49
CA GLU A 155 -25.80 5.86 2.02
C GLU A 155 -24.70 6.72 1.38
N ALA A 156 -24.43 7.91 1.92
CA ALA A 156 -23.36 8.78 1.41
C ALA A 156 -21.98 8.15 1.62
N MET A 157 -21.75 7.54 2.79
CA MET A 157 -20.52 6.81 3.12
C MET A 157 -20.32 5.65 2.14
N GLU A 158 -21.34 4.81 1.96
CA GLU A 158 -21.30 3.69 1.00
C GLU A 158 -20.92 4.20 -0.40
N ARG A 159 -21.62 5.21 -0.92
CA ARG A 159 -21.32 5.79 -2.24
C ARG A 159 -19.89 6.32 -2.35
N LEU A 160 -19.42 7.04 -1.34
CA LEU A 160 -18.09 7.65 -1.32
C LEU A 160 -17.00 6.58 -1.32
N TYR A 161 -17.03 5.65 -0.37
CA TYR A 161 -16.00 4.63 -0.23
C TYR A 161 -16.05 3.61 -1.36
N SER A 162 -17.24 3.26 -1.86
CA SER A 162 -17.39 2.50 -3.09
C SER A 162 -16.64 3.15 -4.25
N LYS A 163 -16.87 4.45 -4.49
CA LYS A 163 -16.23 5.19 -5.58
C LYS A 163 -14.70 5.23 -5.45
N ILE A 164 -14.20 5.51 -4.25
CA ILE A 164 -12.75 5.56 -3.98
C ILE A 164 -12.13 4.16 -4.15
N ALA A 165 -12.76 3.12 -3.61
CA ALA A 165 -12.28 1.74 -3.74
C ALA A 165 -12.14 1.33 -5.21
N SER A 166 -13.10 1.68 -6.08
CA SER A 166 -12.99 1.39 -7.52
C SER A 166 -11.76 2.05 -8.16
N LEU A 167 -11.48 3.33 -7.85
CA LEU A 167 -10.29 4.02 -8.37
C LEU A 167 -9.00 3.35 -7.89
N LEU A 168 -8.98 2.89 -6.63
CA LEU A 168 -7.81 2.22 -6.07
C LEU A 168 -7.61 0.83 -6.63
N ILE A 169 -8.69 0.07 -6.86
CA ILE A 169 -8.64 -1.24 -7.52
C ILE A 169 -8.08 -1.08 -8.94
N GLU A 170 -8.55 -0.10 -9.72
CA GLU A 170 -8.02 0.21 -11.04
C GLU A 170 -6.52 0.57 -11.00
N GLY A 171 -6.10 1.34 -9.99
CA GLY A 171 -4.70 1.66 -9.75
C GLY A 171 -3.86 0.42 -9.40
N LEU A 172 -4.37 -0.45 -8.54
CA LEU A 172 -3.73 -1.70 -8.12
C LEU A 172 -3.60 -2.67 -9.29
N ASP A 173 -4.64 -2.80 -10.11
CA ASP A 173 -4.62 -3.60 -11.34
C ASP A 173 -3.56 -3.08 -12.31
N SER A 174 -3.54 -1.77 -12.52
CA SER A 174 -2.62 -1.12 -13.44
C SER A 174 -1.18 -1.27 -12.98
N VAL A 175 -0.86 -0.98 -11.71
CA VAL A 175 0.53 -1.05 -11.22
C VAL A 175 1.05 -2.49 -11.16
N ARG A 176 0.17 -3.46 -10.84
CA ARG A 176 0.47 -4.89 -10.88
C ARG A 176 0.92 -5.35 -12.27
N SER A 177 0.36 -4.76 -13.33
CA SER A 177 0.71 -5.10 -14.71
C SER A 177 2.05 -4.53 -15.18
N ILE A 178 2.65 -3.60 -14.41
CA ILE A 178 3.94 -3.00 -14.76
C ILE A 178 5.06 -4.02 -14.47
N PRO A 179 5.91 -4.35 -15.47
CA PRO A 179 6.97 -5.33 -15.29
C PRO A 179 7.94 -4.99 -14.15
N PRO A 180 8.43 -6.00 -13.41
CA PRO A 180 9.41 -5.81 -12.35
C PRO A 180 10.76 -5.37 -12.88
N LEU A 181 11.48 -4.56 -12.08
CA LEU A 181 12.80 -4.04 -12.48
C LEU A 181 13.86 -5.13 -12.59
N PRO A 182 13.93 -6.14 -11.67
CA PRO A 182 14.89 -7.24 -11.79
C PRO A 182 14.58 -8.23 -12.92
N LYS A 183 13.47 -8.04 -13.67
CA LYS A 183 13.07 -8.84 -14.84
C LYS A 183 13.08 -10.36 -14.59
N GLY A 184 12.71 -10.80 -13.38
CA GLY A 184 12.68 -12.21 -13.01
C GLY A 184 14.05 -12.83 -12.62
N ASP A 185 15.10 -12.02 -12.38
CA ASP A 185 16.32 -12.52 -11.73
C ASP A 185 16.05 -12.83 -10.25
N GLN A 186 15.67 -14.07 -9.99
CA GLN A 186 15.39 -14.57 -8.66
C GLN A 186 16.57 -14.41 -7.70
N THR A 187 17.81 -14.60 -8.17
CA THR A 187 19.00 -14.50 -7.29
C THR A 187 19.21 -13.05 -6.84
N GLN A 188 19.03 -12.09 -7.75
CA GLN A 188 19.09 -10.67 -7.42
C GLN A 188 17.98 -10.27 -6.45
N LEU A 189 16.75 -10.75 -6.66
CA LEU A 189 15.60 -10.50 -5.80
C LEU A 189 15.81 -11.06 -4.39
N GLU A 190 16.27 -12.31 -4.27
CA GLU A 190 16.58 -12.91 -2.98
C GLU A 190 17.68 -12.12 -2.26
N ALA A 191 18.74 -11.71 -2.95
CA ALA A 191 19.79 -10.88 -2.37
C ALA A 191 19.26 -9.54 -1.84
N LEU A 192 18.33 -8.91 -2.57
CA LEU A 192 17.68 -7.66 -2.17
C LEU A 192 16.85 -7.82 -0.90
N TYR A 193 16.00 -8.86 -0.84
CA TYR A 193 15.17 -9.15 0.33
C TYR A 193 16.03 -9.58 1.54
N GLN A 194 17.11 -10.34 1.33
CA GLN A 194 18.07 -10.66 2.38
C GLN A 194 18.77 -9.42 2.94
N TRP A 195 19.09 -8.44 2.10
CA TRP A 195 19.63 -7.16 2.55
C TRP A 195 18.59 -6.34 3.34
N ALA A 196 17.33 -6.35 2.89
CA ALA A 196 16.23 -5.66 3.56
C ALA A 196 15.98 -6.15 4.98
N LEU A 197 16.27 -7.42 5.29
CA LEU A 197 16.22 -7.95 6.66
C LEU A 197 17.34 -7.41 7.56
N LYS A 198 18.46 -6.97 6.99
CA LYS A 198 19.68 -6.60 7.74
C LYS A 198 19.82 -5.11 7.95
N PHE A 199 19.60 -4.30 6.91
CA PHE A 199 19.94 -2.87 6.97
C PHE A 199 19.14 -2.06 8.01
N PRO A 200 17.87 -2.38 8.34
CA PRO A 200 17.15 -1.67 9.40
C PRO A 200 17.72 -1.94 10.80
N GLY A 201 18.53 -3.00 10.93
CA GLY A 201 19.12 -3.48 12.16
C GLY A 201 18.08 -3.84 13.22
N ASN A 202 18.55 -3.94 14.48
CA ASN A 202 17.71 -4.20 15.65
C ASN A 202 16.83 -5.46 15.53
N GLY A 203 17.32 -6.51 14.88
CA GLY A 203 16.73 -7.85 14.95
C GLY A 203 15.55 -8.12 14.02
N LEU A 204 15.33 -7.34 12.96
CA LEU A 204 14.34 -7.67 11.93
C LEU A 204 14.60 -9.06 11.33
N GLU A 205 15.87 -9.40 11.10
CA GLU A 205 16.30 -10.72 10.64
C GLU A 205 15.94 -11.85 11.62
N LYS A 206 15.84 -11.55 12.91
CA LYS A 206 15.44 -12.54 13.94
C LYS A 206 13.93 -12.76 13.93
N LEU A 207 13.15 -11.72 13.66
CA LEU A 207 11.70 -11.82 13.50
C LEU A 207 11.34 -12.68 12.29
N CYS A 208 12.15 -12.62 11.22
CA CYS A 208 12.00 -13.41 10.00
C CYS A 208 12.92 -14.65 9.96
N SER A 209 13.23 -15.23 11.12
CA SER A 209 14.24 -16.30 11.26
C SER A 209 13.81 -17.68 10.77
N GLN A 210 12.60 -17.81 10.22
CA GLN A 210 12.14 -19.07 9.64
C GLN A 210 13.08 -19.50 8.50
N PRO A 211 13.52 -20.77 8.46
CA PRO A 211 14.29 -21.28 7.33
C PRO A 211 13.54 -21.00 6.02
N ALA A 212 14.27 -20.61 4.98
CA ALA A 212 13.72 -20.30 3.66
C ALA A 212 12.72 -19.12 3.59
N PHE A 213 12.56 -18.29 4.64
CA PHE A 213 11.61 -17.15 4.62
C PHE A 213 11.68 -16.30 3.34
N VAL A 214 12.88 -15.86 2.95
CA VAL A 214 13.07 -15.04 1.74
C VAL A 214 12.81 -15.84 0.47
N GLU A 215 13.26 -17.10 0.42
CA GLU A 215 13.09 -17.98 -0.74
C GLU A 215 11.61 -18.25 -1.00
N GLU A 216 10.84 -18.57 0.03
CA GLU A 216 9.39 -18.80 -0.05
C GLU A 216 8.64 -17.52 -0.43
N LEU A 217 9.01 -16.39 0.17
CA LEU A 217 8.42 -15.09 -0.13
C LEU A 217 8.64 -14.68 -1.60
N VAL A 218 9.88 -14.78 -2.08
CA VAL A 218 10.24 -14.46 -3.46
C VAL A 218 9.55 -15.44 -4.43
N ALA A 219 9.59 -16.75 -4.16
CA ALA A 219 8.91 -17.75 -4.98
C ALA A 219 7.40 -17.49 -5.07
N ALA A 220 6.75 -17.10 -3.97
CA ALA A 220 5.33 -16.75 -3.96
C ALA A 220 5.02 -15.54 -4.84
N LYS A 221 5.84 -14.48 -4.79
CA LYS A 221 5.67 -13.28 -5.61
C LYS A 221 5.95 -13.55 -7.10
N ILE A 222 6.95 -14.37 -7.43
CA ILE A 222 7.22 -14.84 -8.80
C ILE A 222 6.01 -15.60 -9.35
N LYS A 223 5.45 -16.53 -8.57
CA LYS A 223 4.26 -17.31 -8.95
C LYS A 223 3.05 -16.42 -9.25
N LYS A 224 2.95 -15.27 -8.57
CA LYS A 224 1.91 -14.25 -8.79
C LYS A 224 2.23 -13.27 -9.92
N GLY A 225 3.42 -13.35 -10.53
CA GLY A 225 3.86 -12.47 -11.61
C GLY A 225 4.20 -11.04 -11.15
N LEU A 226 4.60 -10.87 -9.88
CA LEU A 226 4.86 -9.56 -9.29
C LEU A 226 6.33 -9.12 -9.32
N ILE A 227 7.25 -10.08 -9.42
CA ILE A 227 8.71 -9.89 -9.47
C ILE A 227 9.35 -10.80 -10.52
#